data_AF-A0A1G0SKY0-F1
#
_entry.id   AF-A0A1G0SKY0-F1
#
_cell.length_a   1.000
_cell.length_b   1.000
_cell.length_c   1.000
_cell.angle_alpha   90.00
_cell.angle_beta   90.00
_cell.angle_gamma   90.00
#
_symmetry.space_group_name_H-M   'P 1'
#
loop_
_entity.id
_entity.type
_entity.pdbx_description
1 polymer ?
#
loop_
_entity_poly.entity_id
_entity_poly.type
_entity_poly.pdbx_seq_one_letter_code
_entity_poly.pdbx_strand_id
1 'polypeptide(L)'
;MPDQLLLYIGATITFLWGVAHLFPTASIVKGFGEITADNKNIITMEWIIEGVALIFIGVVVAGVTFIGADNNVSAFIYLASSSLLIVLAIISLFTGFKVNFFPFKLCPVLFTLSAILIFLGY
;
A
#
# COMPACT_ATOMS: atom_id res chain seq x y z
N MET A 1 -17.37 8.13 17.18
CA MET A 1 -17.85 7.23 16.12
C MET A 1 -16.95 7.46 14.92
N PRO A 2 -16.32 6.42 14.40
CA PRO A 2 -15.43 6.48 13.23
C PRO A 2 -16.16 7.04 12.00
N ASP A 3 -15.48 7.87 11.22
CA ASP A 3 -15.94 8.29 9.90
C ASP A 3 -15.70 7.16 8.88
N GLN A 4 -16.72 6.33 8.72
CA GLN A 4 -16.69 5.17 7.83
C GLN A 4 -16.41 5.55 6.38
N LEU A 5 -16.82 6.75 5.94
CA LEU A 5 -16.58 7.18 4.56
C LEU A 5 -15.08 7.36 4.31
N LEU A 6 -14.38 8.05 5.23
CA LEU A 6 -12.93 8.22 5.12
C LEU A 6 -12.20 6.86 5.19
N LEU A 7 -12.62 5.97 6.08
CA LEU A 7 -12.04 4.63 6.22
C LEU A 7 -12.20 3.80 4.93
N TYR A 8 -13.39 3.77 4.33
CA TYR A 8 -13.62 3.05 3.08
C TYR A 8 -12.86 3.66 1.90
N ILE A 9 -12.74 4.99 1.82
CA ILE A 9 -11.94 5.63 0.76
C ILE A 9 -10.46 5.26 0.92
N GLY A 10 -9.90 5.39 2.14
CA GLY A 10 -8.51 5.01 2.41
C GLY A 10 -8.23 3.53 2.13
N ALA A 11 -9.14 2.64 2.54
CA ALA A 11 -9.07 1.22 2.23
C ALA A 11 -9.11 0.94 0.72
N THR A 12 -10.03 1.59 0.00
CA THR A 12 -10.21 1.40 -1.44
C THR A 12 -8.98 1.86 -2.23
N ILE A 13 -8.43 3.04 -1.90
CA ILE A 13 -7.21 3.54 -2.55
C ILE A 13 -6.06 2.56 -2.32
N THR A 14 -5.87 2.10 -1.08
CA THR A 14 -4.79 1.15 -0.72
C THR A 14 -4.96 -0.16 -1.48
N PHE A 15 -6.16 -0.72 -1.49
CA PHE A 15 -6.46 -1.97 -2.19
C PHE A 15 -6.23 -1.86 -3.70
N LEU A 16 -6.82 -0.84 -4.34
CA LEU A 16 -6.71 -0.63 -5.77
C LEU A 16 -5.26 -0.35 -6.18
N TRP A 17 -4.50 0.35 -5.34
CA TRP A 17 -3.09 0.56 -5.60
C TRP A 17 -2.28 -0.73 -5.51
N GLY A 18 -2.56 -1.60 -4.53
CA GLY A 18 -1.95 -2.94 -4.47
C GLY A 18 -2.24 -3.77 -5.72
N VAL A 19 -3.48 -3.75 -6.23
CA VAL A 19 -3.83 -4.40 -7.51
C VAL A 19 -3.07 -3.77 -8.68
N ALA A 20 -3.05 -2.44 -8.77
CA ALA A 20 -2.34 -1.72 -9.82
C ALA A 20 -0.83 -1.98 -9.80
N HIS A 21 -0.25 -2.18 -8.61
CA HIS A 21 1.15 -2.50 -8.42
C HIS A 21 1.52 -3.86 -9.03
N LEU A 22 0.63 -4.86 -8.95
CA LEU A 22 0.88 -6.20 -9.50
C LEU A 22 0.74 -6.28 -11.03
N PHE A 23 -0.02 -5.38 -11.66
CA PHE A 23 -0.25 -5.45 -13.11
C PHE A 23 1.02 -5.34 -13.97
N PRO A 24 1.97 -4.42 -13.71
CA PRO A 24 3.17 -4.26 -14.53
C PRO A 24 4.34 -5.17 -14.14
N THR A 25 4.19 -6.18 -13.26
CA THR A 25 5.32 -6.97 -12.72
C THR A 25 6.28 -7.47 -13.79
N ALA A 26 5.77 -8.09 -14.86
CA ALA A 26 6.62 -8.60 -15.94
C ALA A 26 7.39 -7.49 -16.67
N SER A 27 6.79 -6.30 -16.83
CA SER A 27 7.44 -5.14 -17.45
C SER A 27 8.51 -4.55 -16.54
N ILE A 28 8.25 -4.50 -15.22
CA ILE A 28 9.19 -4.00 -14.23
C ILE A 28 10.44 -4.88 -14.19
N VAL A 29 10.27 -6.20 -14.08
CA VAL A 29 11.38 -7.16 -14.02
C VAL A 29 12.24 -7.10 -15.30
N LYS A 30 11.60 -6.97 -16.47
CA LYS A 30 12.31 -6.75 -17.74
C LYS A 30 13.09 -5.42 -17.77
N GLY A 31 12.57 -4.39 -17.11
CA GLY A 31 13.20 -3.06 -17.04
C GLY A 31 14.55 -3.03 -16.33
N PHE A 32 14.90 -4.05 -15.54
CA PHE A 32 16.22 -4.17 -14.91
C PHE A 32 17.33 -4.64 -15.87
N GLY A 33 16.98 -5.04 -17.10
CA GLY A 33 17.95 -5.48 -18.11
C GLY A 33 18.57 -6.84 -17.81
N GLU A 34 19.85 -7.00 -18.19
CA GLU A 34 20.59 -8.25 -18.03
C GLU A 34 21.12 -8.41 -16.61
N ILE A 35 20.26 -8.92 -15.73
CA ILE A 35 20.61 -9.42 -14.39
C ILE A 35 20.45 -10.95 -14.33
N THR A 36 21.08 -11.58 -13.34
CA THR A 36 20.98 -13.04 -13.13
C THR A 36 19.54 -13.49 -12.91
N ALA A 37 19.25 -14.76 -13.20
CA ALA A 37 17.93 -15.34 -12.96
C ALA A 37 17.49 -15.21 -11.50
N ASP A 38 18.41 -15.42 -10.56
CA ASP A 38 18.14 -15.27 -9.13
C ASP A 38 17.74 -13.84 -8.76
N ASN A 39 18.44 -12.83 -9.29
CA ASN A 39 18.09 -11.43 -9.04
C ASN A 39 16.72 -11.08 -9.64
N LYS A 40 16.36 -11.62 -10.83
CA LYS A 40 15.02 -11.47 -11.41
C LYS A 40 13.95 -12.05 -10.48
N ASN A 41 14.20 -13.23 -9.91
CA ASN A 41 13.28 -13.89 -9.00
C ASN A 41 13.12 -13.11 -7.69
N ILE A 42 14.21 -12.61 -7.10
CA ILE A 42 14.17 -11.79 -5.87
C ILE A 42 13.35 -10.52 -6.10
N ILE A 43 13.62 -9.78 -7.18
CA ILE A 43 12.87 -8.55 -7.48
C ILE A 43 11.40 -8.85 -7.72
N THR A 44 11.09 -9.93 -8.43
CA THR A 44 9.70 -10.37 -8.66
C THR A 44 9.00 -10.68 -7.35
N MET A 45 9.67 -11.39 -6.44
CA MET A 45 9.13 -11.74 -5.13
C MET A 45 8.83 -10.49 -4.31
N GLU A 46 9.81 -9.59 -4.14
CA GLU A 46 9.65 -8.35 -3.36
C GLU A 46 8.52 -7.47 -3.93
N TRP A 47 8.46 -7.36 -5.26
CA TRP A 47 7.41 -6.63 -5.96
C TRP A 47 6.00 -7.19 -5.68
N ILE A 48 5.86 -8.52 -5.74
CA ILE A 48 4.57 -9.17 -5.46
C ILE A 48 4.20 -9.01 -3.99
N ILE A 49 5.16 -9.13 -3.08
CA ILE A 49 4.94 -8.98 -1.64
C ILE A 49 4.40 -7.59 -1.32
N GLU A 50 4.96 -6.52 -1.88
CA GLU A 50 4.45 -5.16 -1.67
C GLU A 50 2.98 -5.04 -2.12
N GLY A 51 2.67 -5.48 -3.35
CA GLY A 51 1.30 -5.43 -3.89
C GLY A 51 0.29 -6.22 -3.04
N VAL A 52 0.66 -7.43 -2.62
CA VAL A 52 -0.19 -8.29 -1.76
C VAL A 52 -0.38 -7.68 -0.37
N ALA A 53 0.66 -7.09 0.22
CA ALA A 53 0.57 -6.42 1.52
C ALA A 53 -0.41 -5.25 1.47
N LEU A 54 -0.38 -4.45 0.40
CA LEU A 54 -1.32 -3.34 0.21
C LEU A 54 -2.77 -3.81 0.05
N ILE A 55 -2.99 -4.86 -0.75
CA ILE A 55 -4.30 -5.50 -0.87
C ILE A 55 -4.82 -5.94 0.50
N PHE A 56 -3.97 -6.61 1.28
CA PHE A 56 -4.31 -7.07 2.61
C PHE A 56 -4.67 -5.91 3.54
N ILE A 57 -3.89 -4.83 3.58
CA ILE A 57 -4.18 -3.64 4.39
C ILE A 57 -5.55 -3.07 4.02
N GLY A 58 -5.83 -2.89 2.73
CA GLY A 58 -7.12 -2.39 2.26
C GLY A 58 -8.29 -3.28 2.70
N VAL A 59 -8.16 -4.60 2.54
CA VAL A 59 -9.18 -5.58 2.97
C VAL A 59 -9.41 -5.54 4.48
N VAL A 60 -8.33 -5.48 5.27
CA VAL A 60 -8.42 -5.46 6.74
C VAL A 60 -9.10 -4.18 7.22
N VAL A 61 -8.72 -3.01 6.71
CA VAL A 61 -9.36 -1.74 7.08
C VAL A 61 -10.85 -1.78 6.74
N ALA A 62 -11.21 -2.16 5.50
CA ALA A 62 -12.61 -2.27 5.09
C ALA A 62 -13.39 -3.30 5.93
N GLY A 63 -12.79 -4.44 6.24
CA GLY A 63 -13.41 -5.50 7.04
C GLY A 63 -13.70 -5.06 8.47
N VAL A 64 -12.75 -4.38 9.13
CA VAL A 64 -12.96 -3.81 10.47
C VAL A 64 -14.03 -2.73 10.45
N THR A 65 -14.03 -1.88 9.41
CA THR A 65 -15.07 -0.84 9.25
C THR A 65 -16.46 -1.44 9.07
N PHE A 66 -16.57 -2.56 8.34
CA PHE A 66 -17.83 -3.25 8.11
C PHE A 66 -18.36 -3.99 9.34
N ILE A 67 -17.51 -4.70 10.09
CA ILE A 67 -17.92 -5.52 11.24
C ILE A 67 -18.37 -4.65 12.43
N GLY A 68 -17.73 -3.51 12.64
CA GLY A 68 -18.03 -2.59 13.74
C GLY A 68 -16.77 -2.04 14.37
N ALA A 69 -16.61 -0.73 14.30
CA ALA A 69 -15.34 -0.04 14.51
C ALA A 69 -15.18 0.60 15.91
N ASP A 70 -16.08 0.37 16.86
CA ASP A 70 -16.08 1.02 18.19
C ASP A 70 -15.44 0.13 19.29
N ASN A 71 -14.16 -0.25 19.14
CA ASN A 71 -13.38 -0.85 20.23
C ASN A 71 -11.87 -0.58 20.11
N ASN A 72 -11.10 -0.96 21.14
CA ASN A 72 -9.65 -0.72 21.15
C ASN A 72 -8.90 -1.54 20.10
N VAL A 73 -9.45 -2.68 19.66
CA VAL A 73 -8.82 -3.55 18.65
C VAL A 73 -8.95 -2.91 17.26
N SER A 74 -10.12 -2.36 16.91
CA SER A 74 -10.30 -1.63 15.66
C SER A 74 -9.40 -0.40 15.60
N ALA A 75 -9.34 0.39 16.68
CA ALA A 75 -8.44 1.55 16.77
C ALA A 75 -6.96 1.17 16.55
N PHE A 76 -6.51 0.06 17.16
CA PHE A 76 -5.15 -0.44 16.95
C PHE A 76 -4.91 -0.84 15.48
N ILE A 77 -5.85 -1.52 14.83
CA ILE A 77 -5.73 -1.95 13.44
C ILE A 77 -5.63 -0.74 12.50
N TYR A 78 -6.47 0.29 12.69
CA TYR A 78 -6.42 1.50 11.89
C TYR A 78 -5.12 2.28 12.08
N LEU A 79 -4.68 2.44 13.32
CA LEU A 79 -3.40 3.07 13.64
C LEU A 79 -2.20 2.31 13.07
N ALA A 80 -2.17 0.98 13.21
CA ALA A 80 -1.11 0.14 12.68
C ALA A 80 -1.06 0.21 11.16
N SER A 81 -2.22 0.15 10.50
CA SER A 81 -2.34 0.27 9.04
C SER A 81 -1.87 1.63 8.54
N SER A 82 -2.34 2.72 9.16
CA SER A 82 -1.93 4.09 8.83
C SER A 82 -0.43 4.30 9.04
N SER A 83 0.10 3.84 10.18
CA SER A 83 1.54 3.96 10.50
C SER A 83 2.41 3.20 9.51
N LEU A 84 2.01 1.98 9.14
CA LEU A 84 2.73 1.19 8.14
C LEU A 84 2.72 1.89 6.77
N LEU A 85 1.57 2.43 6.34
CA LEU A 85 1.47 3.18 5.09
C LEU A 85 2.39 4.41 5.09
N ILE A 86 2.53 5.13 6.22
CA ILE A 86 3.50 6.23 6.35
C ILE A 86 4.95 5.72 6.23
N VAL A 87 5.29 4.60 6.87
CA VAL A 87 6.62 3.99 6.75
C VAL A 87 6.91 3.63 5.28
N LEU A 88 5.96 3.00 4.59
CA LEU A 88 6.08 2.67 3.16
C LEU A 88 6.19 3.92 2.29
N ALA A 89 5.46 5.00 2.62
CA ALA A 89 5.55 6.28 1.93
C ALA A 89 6.94 6.89 2.06
N ILE A 90 7.51 6.89 3.27
CA ILE A 90 8.86 7.37 3.56
C ILE A 90 9.89 6.55 2.77
N ILE A 91 9.82 5.22 2.85
CA ILE A 91 10.74 4.34 2.10
C ILE A 91 10.63 4.66 0.60
N SER A 92 9.42 4.70 0.05
CA SER A 92 9.18 4.98 -1.37
C SER A 92 9.67 6.36 -1.81
N LEU A 93 9.56 7.37 -0.95
CA LEU A 93 10.06 8.72 -1.22
C LEU A 93 11.59 8.74 -1.35
N PHE A 94 12.31 7.96 -0.54
CA PHE A 94 13.76 7.93 -0.55
C PHE A 94 14.37 6.91 -1.52
N THR A 95 13.58 5.92 -1.98
CA THR A 95 14.00 4.88 -2.93
C THR A 95 13.33 5.07 -4.29
N GLY A 96 12.05 4.69 -4.43
CA GLY A 96 11.30 4.64 -5.69
C GLY A 96 11.14 5.98 -6.39
N PHE A 97 11.04 7.09 -5.66
CA PHE A 97 10.86 8.43 -6.25
C PHE A 97 12.03 8.86 -7.16
N LYS A 98 13.21 8.27 -6.98
CA LYS A 98 14.40 8.52 -7.80
C LYS A 98 14.36 7.77 -9.14
N VAL A 99 13.41 6.85 -9.33
CA VAL A 99 13.26 6.05 -10.57
C VAL A 99 12.47 6.85 -11.61
N ASN A 100 12.88 6.76 -12.88
CA ASN A 100 12.21 7.44 -14.00
C ASN A 100 10.88 6.79 -14.43
N PHE A 101 10.36 5.86 -13.65
CA PHE A 101 9.09 5.18 -13.92
C PHE A 101 7.99 5.80 -13.06
N PHE A 102 7.00 6.40 -13.72
CA PHE A 102 5.99 7.27 -13.10
C PHE A 102 5.20 6.63 -11.95
N PRO A 103 4.76 5.36 -12.01
CA PRO A 103 4.08 4.71 -10.89
C PRO A 103 4.85 4.75 -9.56
N PHE A 104 6.19 4.66 -9.55
CA PHE A 104 6.95 4.79 -8.30
C PHE A 104 6.86 6.17 -7.66
N LYS A 105 6.64 7.21 -8.46
CA LYS A 105 6.47 8.59 -7.96
C LYS A 105 5.08 8.80 -7.35
N LEU A 106 4.10 7.96 -7.72
CA LEU A 106 2.76 7.98 -7.15
C LEU A 106 2.65 7.21 -5.83
N CYS A 107 3.42 6.13 -5.63
CA CYS A 107 3.44 5.36 -4.38
C CYS A 107 3.45 6.23 -3.12
N PRO A 108 4.44 7.14 -2.91
CA PRO A 108 4.51 7.91 -1.67
C PRO A 108 3.30 8.84 -1.47
N VAL A 109 2.69 9.33 -2.56
CA VAL A 109 1.50 10.18 -2.49
C VAL A 109 0.28 9.37 -2.10
N LEU A 110 0.06 8.21 -2.74
CA LEU A 110 -1.10 7.37 -2.48
C LEU A 110 -1.06 6.69 -1.10
N PHE A 111 0.12 6.28 -0.65
CA PHE A 111 0.33 5.77 0.70
C PHE A 111 0.04 6.85 1.75
N THR A 112 0.58 8.06 1.57
CA THR A 112 0.34 9.18 2.48
C THR A 112 -1.14 9.55 2.52
N LEU A 113 -1.80 9.66 1.36
CA LEU A 113 -3.22 9.97 1.27
C LEU A 113 -4.07 8.92 2.01
N SER A 114 -3.81 7.64 1.73
CA SER A 114 -4.54 6.54 2.38
C SER A 114 -4.30 6.54 3.89
N ALA A 115 -3.07 6.76 4.34
CA ALA A 115 -2.74 6.85 5.75
C ALA A 115 -3.48 7.99 6.46
N ILE A 116 -3.53 9.19 5.85
CA ILE A 116 -4.25 10.34 6.39
C ILE A 116 -5.75 10.05 6.48
N LEU A 117 -6.35 9.49 5.42
CA LEU A 117 -7.77 9.14 5.41
C LEU A 117 -8.11 8.12 6.50
N ILE A 118 -7.28 7.08 6.66
CA ILE A 118 -7.46 6.08 7.71
C ILE A 118 -7.28 6.70 9.09
N PHE A 119 -6.28 7.57 9.27
CA PHE A 119 -5.98 8.22 10.54
C PHE A 119 -7.09 9.18 10.99
N LEU A 120 -7.62 9.99 10.07
CA LEU A 120 -8.69 10.94 10.38
C LEU A 120 -10.06 10.26 10.51
N GLY A 121 -10.22 9.07 9.92
CA GLY A 121 -11.48 8.34 9.93
C GLY A 121 -11.70 7.44 11.15
N TYR A 122 -10.67 7.10 11.93
CA TYR A 122 -10.80 6.12 13.02
C TYR A 122 -11.15 6.71 14.39
#